data_AF-A0A6S7IQE1-F1
#
_entry.id   AF-A0A6S7IQE1-F1
#
_cell.length_a   1.000
_cell.length_b   1.000
_cell.length_c   1.000
_cell.angle_alpha   90.00
_cell.angle_beta   90.00
_cell.angle_gamma   90.00
#
_symmetry.space_group_name_H-M   'P 1'
#
loop_
_entity.id
_entity.type
_entity.pdbx_description
1 polymer ?
#
loop_
_entity_poly.entity_id
_entity_poly.type
_entity_poly.pdbx_seq_one_letter_code
_entity_poly.pdbx_strand_id
1 'polypeptide(L)'
;MANESKSIEEIHDAVKRRLFADECVPQLVGLDNQIMELEELILKCSEFGESNSALLVGPRGSGKSTAIDYALKTLKEENKLEHLLEVKLNGLVQTDDKLALKEITFQLQLENTVGDKIFGSFAENLVFLLEALKT
;
A
#
# COMPACT_ATOMS: atom_id res chain seq x y z
N MET A 1 -28.65 -10.38 33.77
CA MET A 1 -28.69 -8.90 33.78
C MET A 1 -27.29 -8.30 33.66
N ALA A 2 -26.47 -8.15 34.71
CA ALA A 2 -25.15 -7.47 34.59
C ALA A 2 -24.15 -8.18 33.63
N ASN A 3 -24.20 -9.52 33.53
CA ASN A 3 -23.35 -10.29 32.63
C ASN A 3 -23.81 -10.24 31.16
N GLU A 4 -25.09 -9.99 30.90
CA GLU A 4 -25.64 -9.86 29.53
C GLU A 4 -25.39 -8.47 28.96
N SER A 5 -25.39 -7.44 29.81
CA SER A 5 -25.02 -6.08 29.38
C SER A 5 -23.56 -6.03 28.91
N LYS A 6 -22.68 -6.73 29.61
CA LYS A 6 -21.25 -6.80 29.29
C LYS A 6 -20.98 -7.51 27.97
N SER A 7 -21.73 -8.58 27.65
CA SER A 7 -21.59 -9.28 26.37
C SER A 7 -22.11 -8.48 25.17
N ILE A 8 -23.15 -7.66 25.35
CA ILE A 8 -23.66 -6.78 24.28
C ILE A 8 -22.64 -5.70 23.95
N GLU A 9 -22.00 -5.10 24.96
CA GLU A 9 -20.94 -4.11 24.76
C GLU A 9 -19.76 -4.71 23.98
N GLU A 10 -19.31 -5.92 24.33
CA GLU A 10 -18.25 -6.63 23.63
C GLU A 10 -18.58 -6.91 22.14
N ILE A 11 -19.81 -7.34 21.86
CA ILE A 11 -20.29 -7.58 20.49
C ILE A 11 -20.33 -6.26 19.71
N HIS A 12 -20.86 -5.20 20.32
CA HIS A 12 -20.96 -3.90 19.69
C HIS A 12 -19.59 -3.34 19.35
N ASP A 13 -18.61 -3.50 20.23
CA ASP A 13 -17.23 -3.09 19.97
C ASP A 13 -16.57 -3.94 18.88
N ALA A 14 -16.84 -5.24 18.83
CA ALA A 14 -16.36 -6.11 17.75
C ALA A 14 -16.95 -5.71 16.38
N VAL A 15 -18.24 -5.40 16.32
CA VAL A 15 -18.91 -4.94 15.09
C VAL A 15 -18.38 -3.57 14.68
N LYS A 16 -18.22 -2.64 15.62
CA LYS A 16 -17.65 -1.32 15.33
C LYS A 16 -16.23 -1.42 14.78
N ARG A 17 -15.39 -2.26 15.38
CA ARG A 17 -14.04 -2.52 14.87
C ARG A 17 -14.10 -3.04 13.44
N ARG A 18 -14.94 -4.03 13.16
CA ARG A 18 -15.06 -4.61 11.82
C ARG A 18 -15.63 -3.65 10.76
N LEU A 19 -16.50 -2.73 11.14
CA LEU A 19 -17.16 -1.81 10.20
C LEU A 19 -16.40 -0.50 9.99
N PHE A 20 -15.73 0.01 11.04
CA PHE A 20 -15.20 1.37 11.07
C PHE A 20 -13.71 1.48 11.40
N ALA A 21 -13.07 0.43 11.93
CA ALA A 21 -11.64 0.48 12.20
C ALA A 21 -10.84 0.14 10.94
N ASP A 22 -9.63 0.70 10.89
CA ASP A 22 -8.58 0.43 9.88
C ASP A 22 -7.99 -0.98 10.03
N GLU A 23 -8.58 -1.84 10.87
CA GLU A 23 -8.21 -3.24 10.95
C GLU A 23 -8.59 -3.89 9.62
N CYS A 24 -7.58 -4.43 8.93
CA CYS A 24 -7.79 -5.09 7.66
C CYS A 24 -8.91 -6.12 7.77
N VAL A 25 -9.92 -5.96 6.90
CA VAL A 25 -11.05 -6.87 6.80
C VAL A 25 -10.55 -8.31 6.69
N PRO A 26 -11.07 -9.25 7.51
CA PRO A 26 -10.58 -10.62 7.55
C PRO A 26 -10.86 -11.39 6.26
N GLN A 27 -11.84 -10.94 5.48
CA GLN A 27 -12.16 -11.49 4.18
C GLN A 27 -12.89 -10.44 3.36
N LEU A 28 -12.41 -10.20 2.14
CA LEU A 28 -13.13 -9.45 1.11
C LEU A 28 -14.10 -10.40 0.39
N VAL A 29 -15.34 -9.97 0.21
CA VAL A 29 -16.38 -10.80 -0.41
C VAL A 29 -16.63 -10.32 -1.83
N GLY A 30 -16.58 -11.22 -2.81
CA GLY A 30 -16.94 -10.93 -4.20
C GLY A 30 -15.85 -10.23 -5.02
N LEU A 31 -14.61 -10.20 -4.51
CA LEU A 31 -13.43 -9.66 -5.21
C LEU A 31 -12.33 -10.72 -5.40
N ASP A 32 -12.66 -12.00 -5.25
CA ASP A 32 -11.67 -13.10 -5.21
C ASP A 32 -10.80 -13.14 -6.46
N ASN A 33 -11.40 -13.00 -7.65
CA ASN A 33 -10.67 -13.00 -8.91
C ASN A 33 -9.74 -11.78 -9.06
N GLN A 34 -10.18 -10.59 -8.63
CA GLN A 34 -9.39 -9.37 -8.70
C GLN A 34 -8.22 -9.40 -7.73
N ILE A 35 -8.42 -9.95 -6.53
CA ILE A 35 -7.36 -10.12 -5.53
C ILE A 35 -6.32 -11.10 -6.07
N MET A 36 -6.75 -12.24 -6.65
CA MET A 36 -5.85 -13.21 -7.24
C MET A 36 -4.97 -12.60 -8.36
N GLU A 37 -5.55 -11.78 -9.23
CA GLU A 37 -4.82 -11.09 -10.30
C GLU A 37 -3.82 -10.04 -9.73
N LEU A 38 -4.22 -9.30 -8.70
CA LEU A 38 -3.34 -8.35 -8.02
C LEU A 38 -2.17 -9.06 -7.33
N GLU A 39 -2.45 -10.15 -6.62
CA GLU A 39 -1.44 -10.95 -5.94
C GLU A 39 -0.45 -11.54 -6.95
N GLU A 40 -0.91 -12.05 -8.08
CA GLU A 40 -0.04 -12.56 -9.15
C GLU A 40 0.88 -11.45 -9.71
N LEU A 41 0.36 -10.26 -9.97
CA LEU A 41 1.15 -9.14 -10.49
C LEU A 41 2.23 -8.68 -9.50
N ILE A 42 1.87 -8.57 -8.22
CA ILE A 42 2.81 -8.17 -7.15
C ILE A 42 3.86 -9.26 -6.96
N LEU A 43 3.45 -10.53 -6.97
CA LEU A 43 4.36 -11.66 -6.81
C LEU A 43 5.39 -11.71 -7.94
N LYS A 44 4.96 -11.51 -9.19
CA LYS A 44 5.89 -11.47 -10.33
C LYS A 44 6.90 -10.34 -10.22
N CYS A 45 6.48 -9.19 -9.69
CA CYS A 45 7.39 -8.08 -9.42
C CYS A 45 8.43 -8.45 -8.35
N SER A 46 8.00 -9.11 -7.27
CA SER A 46 8.86 -9.54 -6.17
C SER A 46 9.86 -10.65 -6.56
N GLU A 47 9.36 -11.72 -7.20
CA GLU A 47 10.14 -12.94 -7.45
C GLU A 47 10.95 -12.88 -8.74
N PHE A 48 10.41 -12.25 -9.79
CA PHE A 48 11.06 -12.21 -11.12
C PHE A 48 11.61 -10.83 -11.49
N GLY A 49 11.37 -9.80 -10.66
CA GLY A 49 11.79 -8.43 -10.96
C GLY A 49 11.04 -7.81 -12.14
N GLU A 50 9.84 -8.30 -12.46
CA GLU A 50 9.04 -7.76 -13.55
C GLU A 50 8.53 -6.35 -13.21
N SER A 51 8.66 -5.44 -14.17
CA SER A 51 8.11 -4.08 -14.07
C SER A 51 6.72 -4.03 -14.69
N ASN A 52 5.70 -4.19 -13.86
CA ASN A 52 4.30 -4.19 -14.28
C ASN A 52 3.60 -2.87 -13.91
N SER A 53 2.55 -2.52 -14.64
CA SER A 53 1.69 -1.37 -14.34
C SER A 53 0.24 -1.78 -14.48
N ALA A 54 -0.58 -1.42 -13.50
CA ALA A 54 -2.00 -1.74 -13.46
C ALA A 54 -2.82 -0.49 -13.10
N LEU A 55 -4.04 -0.40 -13.66
CA LEU A 55 -4.98 0.68 -13.38
C LEU A 55 -6.30 0.09 -12.87
N LEU A 56 -6.63 0.34 -11.60
CA LEU A 56 -7.88 -0.13 -10.99
C LEU A 56 -8.96 0.94 -11.15
N VAL A 57 -10.04 0.60 -11.85
CA VAL A 57 -11.16 1.51 -12.14
C VAL A 57 -12.46 0.98 -11.52
N GLY A 58 -13.25 1.89 -10.94
CA GLY A 58 -14.55 1.55 -10.36
C GLY A 58 -15.13 2.71 -9.54
N PRO A 59 -16.42 2.65 -9.15
CA PRO A 59 -17.08 3.71 -8.40
C PRO A 59 -16.46 3.95 -7.01
N ARG A 60 -16.66 5.14 -6.43
CA ARG A 60 -16.19 5.44 -5.07
C ARG A 60 -16.87 4.49 -4.07
N GLY A 61 -16.10 3.95 -3.13
CA GLY A 61 -16.62 3.00 -2.13
C GLY A 61 -16.64 1.53 -2.58
N SER A 62 -16.18 1.21 -3.79
CA SER A 62 -16.12 -0.18 -4.28
C SER A 62 -14.99 -1.04 -3.69
N GLY A 63 -14.27 -0.57 -2.68
CA GLY A 63 -13.19 -1.32 -2.04
C GLY A 63 -11.88 -1.42 -2.82
N LYS A 64 -11.60 -0.53 -3.80
CA LYS A 64 -10.36 -0.58 -4.60
C LYS A 64 -9.08 -0.53 -3.76
N SER A 65 -8.95 0.47 -2.89
CA SER A 65 -7.79 0.60 -1.99
C SER A 65 -7.71 -0.61 -1.06
N THR A 66 -8.85 -1.01 -0.50
CA THR A 66 -8.95 -2.19 0.37
C THR A 66 -8.50 -3.47 -0.33
N ALA A 67 -8.78 -3.66 -1.61
CA ALA A 67 -8.33 -4.83 -2.38
C ALA A 67 -6.81 -4.87 -2.54
N ILE A 68 -6.18 -3.72 -2.81
CA ILE A 68 -4.72 -3.60 -2.88
C ILE A 68 -4.11 -3.86 -1.50
N ASP A 69 -4.62 -3.19 -0.46
CA ASP A 69 -4.13 -3.34 0.91
C ASP A 69 -4.26 -4.79 1.41
N TYR A 70 -5.36 -5.47 1.04
CA TYR A 70 -5.58 -6.88 1.35
C TYR A 70 -4.54 -7.77 0.64
N ALA A 71 -4.37 -7.64 -0.68
CA ALA A 71 -3.38 -8.43 -1.44
C ALA A 71 -1.95 -8.24 -0.89
N LEU A 72 -1.55 -7.01 -0.61
CA LEU A 72 -0.25 -6.70 -0.02
C LEU A 72 -0.09 -7.32 1.37
N LYS A 73 -1.13 -7.23 2.21
CA LYS A 73 -1.11 -7.84 3.54
C LYS A 73 -0.98 -9.36 3.45
N THR A 74 -1.76 -10.03 2.60
CA THR A 74 -1.69 -11.48 2.38
C THR A 74 -0.26 -11.89 2.00
N LEU A 75 0.31 -11.24 0.98
CA LEU A 75 1.67 -11.56 0.52
C LEU A 75 2.75 -11.24 1.55
N LYS A 76 2.54 -10.20 2.38
CA LYS A 76 3.45 -9.85 3.49
C LYS A 76 3.42 -10.90 4.59
N GLU A 77 2.25 -11.41 4.95
CA GLU A 77 2.09 -12.50 5.94
C GLU A 77 2.70 -13.81 5.44
N GLU A 78 2.75 -14.01 4.13
CA GLU A 78 3.43 -15.13 3.46
C GLU A 78 4.96 -14.93 3.29
N ASN A 79 5.53 -13.81 3.76
CA ASN A 79 6.93 -13.41 3.56
C ASN A 79 7.36 -13.34 2.09
N LYS A 80 6.44 -13.06 1.16
CA LYS A 80 6.74 -12.97 -0.28
C LYS A 80 7.19 -11.57 -0.73
N LEU A 81 7.21 -10.60 0.18
CA LEU A 81 7.53 -9.19 -0.10
C LEU A 81 8.82 -8.71 0.56
N GLU A 82 9.73 -9.61 0.97
CA GLU A 82 10.97 -9.25 1.70
C GLU A 82 11.86 -8.25 0.95
N HIS A 83 11.84 -8.27 -0.39
CA HIS A 83 12.67 -7.41 -1.23
C HIS A 83 11.89 -6.23 -1.85
N LEU A 84 10.64 -6.03 -1.45
CA LEU A 84 9.78 -4.96 -1.96
C LEU A 84 9.65 -3.84 -0.93
N LEU A 85 9.88 -2.62 -1.42
CA LEU A 85 9.56 -1.40 -0.69
C LEU A 85 8.26 -0.83 -1.25
N GLU A 86 7.29 -0.62 -0.37
CA GLU A 86 6.00 -0.06 -0.71
C GLU A 86 6.06 1.47 -0.65
N VAL A 87 5.59 2.14 -1.70
CA VAL A 87 5.42 3.60 -1.72
C VAL A 87 3.98 3.94 -2.09
N LYS A 88 3.26 4.64 -1.20
CA LYS A 88 1.88 5.10 -1.40
C LYS A 88 1.86 6.60 -1.67
N LEU A 89 1.32 6.99 -2.82
CA LEU A 89 1.06 8.38 -3.17
C LEU A 89 -0.44 8.65 -3.25
N ASN A 90 -0.85 9.85 -2.86
CA ASN A 90 -2.22 10.33 -2.96
C ASN A 90 -2.23 11.64 -3.76
N GLY A 91 -2.82 11.61 -4.96
CA GLY A 91 -2.88 12.79 -5.83
C GLY A 91 -3.66 13.99 -5.27
N LEU A 92 -4.42 13.82 -4.19
CA LEU A 92 -5.03 14.94 -3.45
C LEU A 92 -4.06 15.62 -2.48
N VAL A 93 -2.98 14.94 -2.10
CA VAL A 93 -1.95 15.42 -1.17
C VAL A 93 -0.69 15.84 -1.93
N GLN A 94 -0.13 14.94 -2.73
CA GLN A 94 1.01 15.23 -3.61
C GLN A 94 0.48 15.78 -4.94
N THR A 95 0.21 17.08 -4.97
CA THR A 95 -0.42 17.78 -6.12
C THR A 95 0.55 18.22 -7.20
N ASP A 96 1.86 18.15 -6.93
CA ASP A 96 2.92 18.41 -7.89
C ASP A 96 4.03 17.34 -7.79
N ASP A 97 4.87 17.27 -8.82
CA ASP A 97 5.94 16.29 -8.92
C ASP A 97 7.01 16.45 -7.82
N LYS A 98 7.18 17.67 -7.29
CA LYS A 98 8.17 17.96 -6.24
C LYS A 98 7.72 17.39 -4.90
N LEU A 99 6.44 17.54 -4.57
CA LEU A 99 5.81 16.93 -3.39
C LEU A 99 5.79 15.41 -3.52
N ALA A 100 5.50 14.88 -4.72
CA ALA A 100 5.55 13.45 -4.98
C ALA A 100 6.96 12.86 -4.77
N LEU A 101 8.00 13.48 -5.34
CA LEU A 101 9.38 13.03 -5.13
C LEU A 101 9.83 13.12 -3.68
N LYS A 102 9.44 14.19 -2.99
CA LYS A 102 9.73 14.35 -1.57
C LYS A 102 9.12 13.21 -0.76
N GLU A 103 7.87 12.86 -1.04
CA GLU A 103 7.17 11.76 -0.39
C GLU A 103 7.81 10.40 -0.71
N ILE A 104 8.16 10.13 -1.98
CA ILE A 104 8.87 8.92 -2.39
C ILE A 104 10.19 8.79 -1.61
N THR A 105 10.97 9.87 -1.56
CA THR A 105 12.27 9.89 -0.84
C THR A 105 12.10 9.61 0.65
N PHE A 106 11.06 10.20 1.26
CA PHE A 106 10.72 10.02 2.67
C PHE A 106 10.32 8.57 2.98
N GLN A 107 9.39 7.99 2.21
CA GLN A 107 8.93 6.62 2.42
C GLN A 107 10.02 5.57 2.18
N LEU A 108 10.94 5.83 1.26
CA LEU A 108 12.10 4.97 1.01
C LEU A 108 13.26 5.19 2.00
N GLN A 109 13.15 6.14 2.92
CA GLN A 109 14.20 6.51 3.89
C GLN A 109 15.54 6.92 3.24
N LEU A 110 15.47 7.51 2.04
CA LEU A 110 16.64 7.91 1.25
C LEU A 110 17.07 9.37 1.50
N GLU A 111 16.51 10.03 2.51
CA GLU A 111 16.79 11.46 2.81
C GLU A 111 18.28 11.74 3.01
N ASN A 112 18.98 10.88 3.75
CA ASN A 112 20.42 11.01 4.01
C ASN A 112 21.27 10.80 2.73
N THR A 113 20.75 10.02 1.78
CA THR A 113 21.40 9.73 0.49
C THR A 113 21.23 10.88 -0.50
N VAL A 114 20.09 11.59 -0.40
CA VAL A 114 19.73 12.74 -1.23
C VAL A 114 20.41 14.02 -0.72
N GLY A 115 20.46 14.27 0.60
CA GLY A 115 21.21 15.38 1.21
C GLY A 115 20.96 16.76 0.57
N ASP A 116 22.01 17.58 0.43
CA ASP A 116 21.97 18.92 -0.20
C ASP A 116 22.10 18.88 -1.74
N LYS A 117 21.87 17.72 -2.38
CA LYS A 117 22.05 17.62 -3.83
C LYS A 117 20.98 18.42 -4.57
N ILE A 118 21.44 19.34 -5.42
CA ILE A 118 20.60 20.09 -6.34
C ILE A 118 20.53 19.30 -7.64
N PHE A 119 19.40 18.66 -7.88
CA PHE A 119 19.11 17.98 -9.14
C PHE A 119 18.51 18.97 -10.14
N GLY A 120 18.90 18.88 -11.41
CA GLY A 120 18.43 19.77 -12.46
C GLY A 120 17.02 19.44 -12.91
N SER A 121 16.69 18.15 -13.02
CA SER A 121 15.39 17.66 -13.50
C SER A 121 14.76 16.59 -12.60
N PHE A 122 13.45 16.36 -12.79
CA PHE A 122 12.70 15.27 -12.14
C PHE A 122 13.28 13.89 -12.49
N ALA A 123 13.63 13.67 -13.76
CA ALA A 123 14.14 12.39 -14.23
C ALA A 123 15.49 12.04 -13.56
N GLU A 124 16.38 13.03 -13.41
CA GLU A 124 17.66 12.85 -12.71
C GLU A 124 17.46 12.47 -11.22
N ASN A 125 16.52 13.12 -10.53
CA ASN A 125 16.15 12.77 -9.16
C ASN A 125 15.71 11.30 -9.05
N LEU A 126 14.78 10.90 -9.92
CA LEU A 126 14.21 9.55 -9.87
C LEU A 126 15.26 8.48 -10.20
N VAL A 127 16.09 8.70 -11.23
CA VAL A 127 17.18 7.78 -11.57
C VAL A 127 18.15 7.63 -10.39
N PHE A 128 18.52 8.74 -9.75
CA PHE A 128 19.39 8.72 -8.57
C PHE A 128 18.76 7.92 -7.41
N LEU A 129 17.47 8.12 -7.13
CA LEU A 129 16.74 7.36 -6.11
C LEU A 129 16.75 5.86 -6.41
N LEU A 130 16.52 5.48 -7.67
CA LEU A 130 16.55 4.07 -8.09
C LEU A 130 17.96 3.47 -8.00
N GLU A 131 19.01 4.24 -8.28
CA GLU A 131 20.39 3.80 -8.10
C GLU A 131 20.74 3.54 -6.64
N ALA A 132 20.23 4.35 -5.72
CA ALA A 132 20.42 4.15 -4.29
C ALA A 132 19.82 2.83 -3.76
N LEU A 133 18.86 2.25 -4.49
CA LEU A 133 18.22 0.97 -4.14
C LEU A 133 18.92 -0.27 -4.72
N LYS A 134 19.90 -0.11 -5.62
CA LYS A 134 20.60 -1.23 -6.29
C LYS A 134 21.70 -1.89 -5.43
N THR A 135 21.72 -1.65 -4.12
CA THR A 135 22.73 -2.18 -3.19
C THR A 135 22.70 -3.69 -3.05
#